data_AF-A0A3N5CP45-F1
#
_entry.id   AF-A0A3N5CP45-F1
#
_cell.length_a   1.000
_cell.length_b   1.000
_cell.length_c   1.000
_cell.angle_alpha   90.00
_cell.angle_beta   90.00
_cell.angle_gamma   90.00
#
_symmetry.space_group_name_H-M   'P 1'
#
loop_
_entity.id
_entity.type
_entity.pdbx_description
1 polymer ?
#
loop_
_entity_poly.entity_id
_entity_poly.type
_entity_poly.pdbx_seq_one_letter_code
_entity_poly.pdbx_strand_id
1 'polypeptide(L)'
;MKLLAPAALLASMSVAGAAQAGDVAGKVYGADALPRGGVAVSLPDLDRTTRTATDGSYRFDGVPAGSLVVAVAASADAVQRARVDVPETGEARRDVFLYSARVIGSVRDGGDPLVNALAERSMASAWDAASAMVADAAPTAWRWRDSDG
;
A
#
# COMPACT_ATOMS: atom_id res chain seq x y z
N MET A 1 -21.15 70.54 -7.25
CA MET A 1 -21.01 70.04 -8.64
C MET A 1 -19.83 69.08 -8.68
N LYS A 2 -19.99 67.92 -9.33
CA LYS A 2 -19.12 66.72 -9.34
C LYS A 2 -17.74 66.98 -9.96
N LEU A 3 -16.74 66.13 -9.65
CA LEU A 3 -15.59 65.63 -10.47
C LEU A 3 -14.58 64.99 -9.49
N LEU A 4 -13.93 63.84 -9.68
CA LEU A 4 -14.09 62.61 -10.45
C LEU A 4 -13.10 61.61 -9.80
N ALA A 5 -13.45 60.32 -9.70
CA ALA A 5 -12.59 59.28 -9.11
C ALA A 5 -11.32 58.99 -9.95
N PRO A 6 -10.40 58.16 -9.41
CA PRO A 6 -10.29 56.85 -10.07
C PRO A 6 -10.36 55.71 -9.06
N ALA A 7 -11.35 54.84 -9.26
CA ALA A 7 -11.42 53.53 -8.65
C ALA A 7 -10.42 52.62 -9.37
N ALA A 8 -9.37 52.18 -8.65
CA ALA A 8 -8.48 51.13 -9.12
C ALA A 8 -9.25 49.80 -9.08
N LEU A 9 -9.64 49.31 -10.26
CA LEU A 9 -10.12 47.94 -10.45
C LEU A 9 -8.95 46.99 -10.22
N LEU A 10 -8.90 46.37 -9.03
CA LEU A 10 -8.08 45.19 -8.80
C LEU A 10 -8.69 44.05 -9.62
N ALA A 11 -8.04 43.73 -10.74
CA ALA A 11 -8.34 42.51 -11.48
C ALA A 11 -8.10 41.31 -10.56
N SER A 12 -9.17 40.64 -10.14
CA SER A 12 -9.09 39.31 -9.55
C SER A 12 -8.61 38.36 -10.63
N MET A 13 -7.29 38.17 -10.73
CA MET A 13 -6.74 37.04 -11.48
C MET A 13 -7.21 35.78 -10.78
N SER A 14 -8.23 35.13 -11.35
CA SER A 14 -8.53 33.74 -11.06
C SER A 14 -7.33 32.95 -11.54
N VAL A 15 -6.44 32.58 -10.62
CA VAL A 15 -5.47 31.53 -10.88
C VAL A 15 -6.31 30.28 -11.04
N ALA A 16 -6.62 29.91 -12.28
CA ALA A 16 -6.98 28.55 -12.61
C ALA A 16 -5.87 27.68 -12.01
N GLY A 17 -6.19 26.95 -10.94
CA GLY A 17 -5.21 26.19 -10.17
C GLY A 17 -4.39 25.36 -11.13
N ALA A 18 -3.06 25.54 -11.12
CA ALA A 18 -2.19 24.56 -11.72
C ALA A 18 -2.62 23.21 -11.12
N ALA A 19 -3.01 22.25 -11.96
CA ALA A 19 -3.27 20.90 -11.52
C ALA A 19 -1.92 20.37 -11.02
N GLN A 20 -1.67 20.59 -9.72
CA GLN A 20 -0.46 20.11 -9.08
C GLN A 20 -0.54 18.58 -9.14
N ALA A 21 0.46 17.99 -9.76
CA ALA A 21 0.46 16.59 -10.12
C ALA A 21 1.53 15.87 -9.29
N GLY A 22 1.07 14.95 -8.45
CA GLY A 22 1.93 14.03 -7.70
C GLY A 22 2.12 12.71 -8.45
N ASP A 23 2.76 11.76 -7.78
CA ASP A 23 2.93 10.38 -8.26
C ASP A 23 2.12 9.43 -7.37
N VAL A 24 1.65 8.31 -7.92
CA VAL A 24 1.06 7.21 -7.14
C VAL A 24 1.89 5.97 -7.36
N ALA A 25 2.48 5.43 -6.30
CA ALA A 25 3.28 4.21 -6.37
C ALA A 25 2.91 3.22 -5.27
N GLY A 26 3.25 1.96 -5.47
CA GLY A 26 3.01 0.93 -4.45
C GLY A 26 3.35 -0.47 -4.91
N LYS A 27 3.05 -1.44 -4.06
CA LYS A 27 3.18 -2.87 -4.36
C LYS A 27 1.85 -3.60 -4.23
N VAL A 28 1.62 -4.58 -5.11
CA VAL A 28 0.50 -5.52 -5.03
C VAL A 28 0.99 -6.85 -4.49
N TYR A 29 0.30 -7.34 -3.46
CA TYR A 29 0.53 -8.62 -2.83
C TYR A 29 -0.68 -9.53 -3.00
N GLY A 30 -0.45 -10.84 -3.07
CA GLY A 30 -1.49 -11.85 -3.01
C GLY A 30 -1.98 -12.10 -1.58
N ALA A 31 -2.97 -12.98 -1.44
CA ALA A 31 -3.46 -13.45 -0.14
C ALA A 31 -2.40 -14.22 0.68
N ASP A 32 -1.35 -14.72 0.02
CA ASP A 32 -0.14 -15.33 0.62
C ASP A 32 0.91 -14.28 1.03
N ALA A 33 0.57 -12.99 0.94
CA ALA A 33 1.46 -11.85 1.14
C ALA A 33 2.74 -11.89 0.28
N LEU A 34 2.72 -12.61 -0.85
CA LEU A 34 3.80 -12.58 -1.84
C LEU A 34 3.50 -11.52 -2.92
N PRO A 35 4.54 -10.84 -3.45
CA PRO A 35 4.35 -9.85 -4.51
C PRO A 35 3.73 -10.50 -5.75
N ARG A 36 2.88 -9.74 -6.45
CA ARG A 36 2.19 -10.20 -7.65
C ARG A 36 2.54 -9.32 -8.84
N GLY A 37 3.34 -9.88 -9.75
CA GLY A 37 3.64 -9.26 -11.04
C GLY A 37 2.59 -9.53 -12.11
N GLY A 38 2.52 -8.65 -13.11
CA GLY A 38 1.59 -8.76 -14.24
C GLY A 38 0.14 -8.40 -13.90
N VAL A 39 -0.16 -7.93 -12.69
CA VAL A 39 -1.50 -7.55 -12.25
C VAL A 39 -1.87 -6.20 -12.85
N ALA A 40 -3.08 -6.09 -13.41
CA ALA A 40 -3.58 -4.81 -13.91
C ALA A 40 -3.97 -3.89 -12.75
N VAL A 41 -3.43 -2.68 -12.76
CA VAL A 41 -3.75 -1.60 -11.82
C VAL A 41 -4.24 -0.42 -12.63
N SER A 42 -5.33 0.22 -12.23
CA SER A 42 -5.93 1.34 -12.94
C SER A 42 -6.38 2.45 -12.00
N LEU A 43 -6.30 3.68 -12.49
CA LEU A 43 -6.93 4.87 -11.94
C LEU A 43 -8.16 5.18 -12.82
N PRO A 44 -9.36 4.65 -12.50
CA PRO A 44 -10.54 4.75 -13.35
C PRO A 44 -10.98 6.20 -13.56
N ASP A 45 -10.82 7.05 -12.56
CA ASP A 45 -11.18 8.48 -12.65
C ASP A 45 -10.32 9.24 -13.67
N LEU A 46 -9.19 8.66 -14.10
CA LEU A 46 -8.24 9.23 -15.05
C LEU A 46 -8.10 8.38 -16.33
N ASP A 47 -8.86 7.29 -16.45
CA ASP A 47 -8.73 6.29 -17.52
C ASP A 47 -7.29 5.79 -17.75
N ARG A 48 -6.47 5.73 -16.69
CA ARG A 48 -5.08 5.28 -16.74
C ARG A 48 -4.94 3.88 -16.21
N THR A 49 -4.14 3.06 -16.90
CA THR A 49 -3.87 1.67 -16.52
C THR A 49 -2.39 1.36 -16.65
N THR A 50 -1.86 0.58 -15.72
CA THR A 50 -0.51 0.02 -15.73
C THR A 50 -0.55 -1.45 -15.31
N ARG A 51 0.57 -2.16 -15.45
CA ARG A 51 0.75 -3.51 -14.91
C ARG A 51 1.86 -3.53 -13.88
N THR A 52 1.68 -4.33 -12.84
CA THR A 52 2.74 -4.53 -11.84
C THR A 52 3.95 -5.22 -12.44
N ALA A 53 5.15 -4.81 -12.05
CA ALA A 53 6.39 -5.50 -12.38
C ALA A 53 6.51 -6.84 -11.61
N THR A 54 7.50 -7.67 -11.95
CA THR A 54 7.71 -8.99 -11.33
C THR A 54 7.83 -8.96 -9.81
N ASP A 55 8.33 -7.85 -9.25
CA ASP A 55 8.46 -7.61 -7.81
C ASP A 55 7.17 -7.05 -7.16
N GLY A 56 6.07 -7.01 -7.91
CA GLY A 56 4.77 -6.49 -7.50
C GLY A 56 4.63 -4.97 -7.55
N SER A 57 5.66 -4.23 -7.93
CA SER A 57 5.62 -2.75 -7.93
C SER A 57 4.78 -2.18 -9.07
N TYR A 58 4.12 -1.06 -8.83
CA TYR A 58 3.45 -0.24 -9.85
C TYR A 58 3.67 1.25 -9.56
N ARG A 59 3.55 2.08 -10.60
CA ARG A 59 3.69 3.53 -10.51
C ARG A 59 2.85 4.24 -11.58
N PHE A 60 2.30 5.38 -11.21
CA PHE A 60 1.65 6.36 -12.09
C PHE A 60 2.27 7.73 -11.83
N ASP A 61 2.80 8.35 -12.88
CA ASP A 61 3.39 9.68 -12.81
C ASP A 61 2.38 10.76 -13.19
N GLY A 62 2.48 11.94 -12.57
CA GLY A 62 1.67 13.10 -12.96
C GLY A 62 0.17 12.90 -12.73
N VAL A 63 -0.17 12.32 -11.59
CA VAL A 63 -1.53 12.12 -11.10
C VAL A 63 -2.03 13.41 -10.43
N PRO A 64 -3.18 13.97 -10.84
CA PRO A 64 -3.74 15.15 -10.20
C PRO A 64 -3.95 14.93 -8.70
N ALA A 65 -3.62 15.94 -7.91
CA ALA A 65 -3.84 15.92 -6.48
C ALA A 65 -5.32 15.75 -6.11
N GLY A 66 -5.57 15.04 -5.02
CA GLY A 66 -6.92 14.75 -4.54
C GLY A 66 -7.12 13.29 -4.14
N SER A 67 -8.33 12.97 -3.68
CA SER A 67 -8.71 11.61 -3.31
C SER A 67 -9.12 10.84 -4.56
N LEU A 68 -8.38 9.80 -4.90
CA LEU A 68 -8.59 8.97 -6.08
C LEU A 68 -8.77 7.50 -5.68
N VAL A 69 -9.36 6.74 -6.60
CA VAL A 69 -9.47 5.29 -6.46
C VAL A 69 -8.38 4.60 -7.26
N VAL A 70 -7.66 3.69 -6.61
CA VAL A 70 -6.83 2.67 -7.25
C VAL A 70 -7.65 1.40 -7.37
N ALA A 71 -7.85 0.92 -8.58
CA ALA A 71 -8.52 -0.35 -8.86
C ALA A 71 -7.49 -1.40 -9.31
N VAL A 72 -7.50 -2.58 -8.69
CA VAL A 72 -6.57 -3.67 -8.96
C VAL A 72 -7.34 -4.92 -9.34
N ALA A 73 -6.97 -5.55 -10.46
CA ALA A 73 -7.58 -6.81 -10.89
C ALA A 73 -7.16 -7.95 -9.95
N ALA A 74 -8.09 -8.42 -9.11
CA ALA A 74 -7.87 -9.52 -8.19
C ALA A 74 -7.99 -10.90 -8.86
N SER A 75 -8.86 -11.00 -9.87
CA SER A 75 -9.04 -12.17 -10.74
C SER A 75 -9.69 -11.74 -12.07
N ALA A 76 -10.01 -12.68 -12.96
CA ALA A 76 -10.65 -12.37 -14.25
C ALA A 76 -11.96 -11.56 -14.09
N ASP A 77 -12.74 -11.84 -13.04
CA ASP A 77 -14.05 -11.23 -12.81
C ASP A 77 -14.12 -10.36 -11.53
N ALA A 78 -12.98 -10.17 -10.84
CA ALA A 78 -12.94 -9.44 -9.57
C ALA A 78 -11.94 -8.29 -9.59
N VAL A 79 -12.39 -7.12 -9.14
CA VAL A 79 -11.58 -5.90 -9.00
C VAL A 79 -11.66 -5.41 -7.56
N GLN A 80 -10.51 -5.22 -6.93
CA GLN A 80 -10.39 -4.63 -5.61
C GLN A 80 -10.10 -3.14 -5.73
N ARG A 81 -10.81 -2.32 -4.96
CA ARG A 81 -10.66 -0.85 -4.97
C ARG A 81 -10.08 -0.36 -3.66
N ALA A 82 -9.13 0.56 -3.74
CA ALA A 82 -8.51 1.22 -2.60
C ALA A 82 -8.47 2.73 -2.84
N ARG A 83 -8.70 3.54 -1.80
CA ARG A 83 -8.53 4.99 -1.90
C ARG A 83 -7.07 5.37 -1.66
N VAL A 84 -6.62 6.40 -2.36
CA VAL A 84 -5.35 7.06 -2.16
C VAL A 84 -5.57 8.57 -2.22
N ASP A 85 -4.97 9.30 -1.27
CA ASP A 85 -4.97 10.76 -1.29
C ASP A 85 -3.64 11.20 -1.89
N VAL A 86 -3.71 11.79 -3.09
CA VAL A 86 -2.53 12.24 -3.85
C VAL A 86 -2.19 13.67 -3.43
N PRO A 87 -0.97 13.93 -2.93
CA PRO A 87 -0.56 15.27 -2.58
C PRO A 87 -0.38 16.14 -3.83
N GLU A 88 -0.35 17.45 -3.62
CA GLU A 88 -0.08 18.43 -4.67
C GLU A 88 1.29 18.20 -5.34
N THR A 89 2.30 17.79 -4.56
CA THR A 89 3.62 17.42 -5.05
C THR A 89 4.16 16.22 -4.30
N GLY A 90 4.99 15.40 -4.96
CA GLY A 90 5.59 14.21 -4.37
C GLY A 90 4.82 12.92 -4.65
N GLU A 91 5.18 11.85 -3.95
CA GLU A 91 4.64 10.50 -4.18
C GLU A 91 3.66 10.09 -3.08
N ALA A 92 2.45 9.69 -3.49
CA ALA A 92 1.51 8.96 -2.65
C ALA A 92 1.77 7.47 -2.74
N ARG A 93 2.05 6.85 -1.59
CA ARG A 93 2.27 5.41 -1.52
C ARG A 93 0.99 4.65 -1.16
N ARG A 94 0.65 3.65 -1.97
CA ARG A 94 -0.49 2.76 -1.71
C ARG A 94 -0.15 1.30 -2.00
N ASP A 95 0.10 0.53 -0.95
CA ASP A 95 0.26 -0.92 -1.09
C ASP A 95 -1.13 -1.61 -1.06
N VAL A 96 -1.31 -2.66 -1.88
CA VAL A 96 -2.58 -3.37 -2.04
C VAL A 96 -2.40 -4.86 -1.79
N PHE A 97 -3.21 -5.42 -0.90
CA PHE A 97 -3.24 -6.86 -0.61
C PHE A 97 -4.51 -7.45 -1.19
N LEU A 98 -4.38 -8.33 -2.17
CA LEU A 98 -5.51 -8.98 -2.83
C LEU A 98 -6.12 -10.04 -1.92
N TYR A 99 -7.38 -9.86 -1.58
CA TYR A 99 -8.14 -10.89 -0.87
C TYR A 99 -8.72 -11.87 -1.88
N SER A 100 -8.51 -13.18 -1.67
CA SER A 100 -9.28 -14.16 -2.43
C SER A 100 -10.76 -14.03 -2.01
N ALA A 101 -11.69 -14.14 -2.96
CA ALA A 101 -13.13 -14.02 -2.72
C ALA A 101 -13.68 -14.97 -1.62
N ARG A 102 -12.88 -15.96 -1.20
CA ARG A 102 -13.19 -16.88 -0.11
C ARG A 102 -13.05 -16.26 1.30
N VAL A 103 -12.43 -15.08 1.42
CA VAL A 103 -12.13 -14.38 2.70
C VAL A 103 -13.10 -13.21 2.98
N ILE A 104 -14.14 -13.00 2.16
CA ILE A 104 -15.17 -11.96 2.44
C ILE A 104 -15.98 -12.29 3.72
N GLY A 105 -15.82 -13.49 4.29
CA GLY A 105 -16.36 -13.85 5.61
C GLY A 105 -15.64 -13.20 6.79
N SER A 106 -14.34 -12.90 6.72
CA SER A 106 -13.55 -12.51 7.90
C SER A 106 -13.65 -11.02 8.28
N VAL A 107 -14.18 -10.17 7.39
CA VAL A 107 -14.56 -8.79 7.77
C VAL A 107 -15.69 -8.82 8.81
N ARG A 108 -16.43 -9.93 8.91
CA ARG A 108 -17.49 -10.15 9.91
C ARG A 108 -16.95 -10.53 11.30
N ASP A 109 -15.71 -11.03 11.38
CA ASP A 109 -15.07 -11.50 12.62
C ASP A 109 -14.09 -10.47 13.23
N GLY A 110 -14.01 -9.26 12.66
CA GLY A 110 -13.34 -8.11 13.28
C GLY A 110 -11.81 -8.11 13.22
N GLY A 111 -11.18 -9.06 12.53
CA GLY A 111 -9.73 -9.07 12.31
C GLY A 111 -9.33 -8.37 11.01
N ASP A 112 -8.38 -7.44 11.06
CA ASP A 112 -7.74 -6.92 9.85
C ASP A 112 -6.89 -8.05 9.22
N PRO A 113 -7.26 -8.54 8.02
CA PRO A 113 -6.57 -9.67 7.38
C PRO A 113 -5.10 -9.34 7.06
N LEU A 114 -4.75 -8.07 6.85
CA LEU A 114 -3.37 -7.64 6.65
C LEU A 114 -2.55 -7.83 7.93
N VAL A 115 -3.11 -7.42 9.07
CA VAL A 115 -2.46 -7.58 10.38
C VAL A 115 -2.24 -9.06 10.68
N ASN A 116 -3.21 -9.92 10.36
CA ASN A 116 -3.07 -11.36 10.56
C ASN A 116 -1.97 -11.98 9.68
N ALA A 117 -1.96 -11.68 8.38
CA ALA A 117 -0.95 -12.21 7.45
C ALA A 117 0.47 -11.72 7.78
N LEU A 118 0.61 -10.46 8.21
CA LEU A 118 1.89 -9.91 8.68
C LEU A 118 2.33 -10.56 9.99
N ALA A 119 1.40 -10.79 10.93
CA ALA A 119 1.70 -11.48 12.18
C ALA A 119 2.21 -12.90 11.94
N GLU A 120 1.53 -13.68 11.09
CA GLU A 120 1.94 -15.04 10.71
C GLU A 120 3.36 -15.06 10.14
N ARG A 121 3.69 -14.16 9.20
CA ARG A 121 5.04 -14.05 8.64
C ARG A 121 6.08 -13.64 9.69
N SER A 122 5.75 -12.68 10.54
CA SER A 122 6.66 -12.25 11.61
C SER A 122 6.98 -13.42 12.54
N MET A 123 5.98 -14.23 12.88
CA MET A 123 6.13 -15.40 13.72
C MET A 123 6.97 -16.49 13.05
N ALA A 124 6.75 -16.75 11.75
CA ALA A 124 7.58 -17.67 10.98
C ALA A 124 9.05 -17.22 10.93
N SER A 125 9.30 -15.94 10.67
CA SER A 125 10.67 -15.40 10.67
C SER A 125 11.35 -15.45 12.04
N ALA A 126 10.59 -15.22 13.11
CA ALA A 126 11.08 -15.33 14.48
C ALA A 126 11.40 -16.77 14.85
N TRP A 127 10.61 -17.74 14.37
CA TRP A 127 10.87 -19.16 14.56
C TRP A 127 12.15 -19.60 13.86
N ASP A 128 12.36 -19.17 12.61
CA ASP A 128 13.58 -19.46 11.86
C ASP A 128 14.80 -18.86 12.56
N ALA A 129 14.70 -17.62 13.03
CA ALA A 129 15.76 -16.96 13.78
C ALA A 129 16.07 -17.68 15.11
N ALA A 130 15.04 -18.09 15.86
CA ALA A 130 15.23 -18.84 17.10
C ALA A 130 15.86 -20.22 16.83
N SER A 131 15.42 -20.90 15.77
CA SER A 131 15.98 -22.20 15.36
C SER A 131 17.45 -22.07 14.95
N ALA A 132 17.80 -21.00 14.24
CA ALA A 132 19.19 -20.70 13.88
C ALA A 132 20.05 -20.41 15.12
N MET A 133 19.52 -19.67 16.10
CA MET A 133 20.21 -19.43 17.37
C MET A 133 20.43 -20.71 18.17
N VAL A 134 19.47 -21.64 18.19
CA VAL A 134 19.62 -22.95 18.85
C VAL A 134 20.64 -23.82 18.11
N ALA A 135 20.70 -23.76 16.79
CA ALA A 135 21.69 -24.48 16.00
C ALA A 135 23.13 -23.93 16.19
N ASP A 136 23.27 -22.61 16.38
CA ASP A 136 24.56 -21.95 16.63
C ASP A 136 25.01 -22.03 18.10
N ALA A 137 24.05 -22.19 19.02
CA ALA A 137 24.35 -22.50 20.41
C ALA A 137 25.02 -23.88 20.48
N ALA A 138 26.35 -23.88 20.48
CA ALA A 138 27.16 -25.07 20.77
C ALA A 138 26.58 -25.74 22.01
N PRO A 139 26.43 -27.08 22.03
CA PRO A 139 25.82 -27.77 23.16
C PRO A 139 26.67 -27.50 24.39
N THR A 140 26.29 -26.52 25.20
CA THR A 140 26.77 -26.38 26.56
C THR A 140 26.22 -27.60 27.26
N ALA A 141 27.07 -28.61 27.35
CA ALA A 141 26.79 -29.87 28.01
C ALA A 141 26.13 -29.57 29.35
N TRP A 142 24.81 -29.78 29.41
CA TRP A 142 24.08 -29.89 30.65
C TRP A 142 24.67 -31.10 31.36
N ARG A 143 25.74 -30.86 32.12
CA ARG A 143 26.28 -31.84 33.05
C ARG A 143 25.28 -31.88 34.18
N TRP A 144 24.27 -32.76 34.05
CA TRP A 144 23.50 -33.25 35.18
C TRP A 144 24.53 -33.64 36.24
N ARG A 145 24.59 -32.84 37.30
CA ARG A 145 25.33 -33.21 38.50
C ARG A 145 24.38 -34.13 39.23
N ASP A 146 24.40 -35.40 38.84
CA ASP A 146 23.76 -36.46 39.59
C ASP A 146 24.33 -36.37 41.00
N SER A 147 23.52 -35.84 41.91
CA SER A 147 23.81 -35.79 43.33
C SER A 147 23.42 -37.14 43.91
N ASP A 148 24.18 -38.16 43.54
CA ASP A 148 24.05 -39.51 44.08
C ASP A 148 25.26 -39.81 44.96
N GLY A 149 25.03 -39.84 46.28
CA GLY A 149 25.95 -40.41 47.27
C GLY A 149 26.46 -39.43 48.32
#